data_AF-A0A924Z6L7-F1
#
_entry.id   AF-A0A924Z6L7-F1
#
_cell.length_a   1.000
_cell.length_b   1.000
_cell.length_c   1.000
_cell.angle_alpha   90.00
_cell.angle_beta   90.00
_cell.angle_gamma   90.00
#
_symmetry.space_group_name_H-M   'P 1'
#
loop_
_entity.id
_entity.type
_entity.pdbx_description
1 polymer ?
#
loop_
_entity_poly.entity_id
_entity_poly.type
_entity_poly.pdbx_seq_one_letter_code
_entity_poly.pdbx_strand_id
1 'polypeptide(L)' 'MTNSGEILKLQLYPRSTEAVSTEVPIETLESLKKVAGSREMSVEALMRLYIGRGLRH' A
#
# COMPACT_ATOMS: atom_id res chain seq x y z
N MET A 1 -4.33 -34.41 -23.50
CA MET A 1 -5.69 -34.16 -22.96
C MET A 1 -5.59 -34.41 -21.46
N THR A 2 -5.83 -33.50 -20.51
CA THR A 2 -6.36 -32.12 -20.47
C THR A 2 -5.50 -31.33 -19.48
N ASN A 3 -4.96 -30.18 -19.90
CA ASN A 3 -4.26 -29.27 -19.02
C ASN A 3 -5.33 -28.53 -18.20
N SER A 4 -5.58 -28.97 -16.97
CA SER A 4 -6.57 -28.36 -16.07
C SER A 4 -6.07 -26.99 -15.64
N GLY A 5 -6.27 -26.00 -16.49
CA GLY A 5 -6.01 -24.60 -16.22
C GLY A 5 -6.98 -24.09 -15.16
N GLU A 6 -6.69 -24.39 -13.90
CA GLU A 6 -7.34 -23.70 -12.79
C GLU A 6 -6.92 -22.23 -12.81
N ILE A 7 -7.83 -21.38 -13.29
CA ILE A 7 -7.68 -19.93 -13.23
C ILE A 7 -7.79 -19.54 -11.75
N LEU A 8 -6.64 -19.23 -11.13
CA LEU A 8 -6.59 -18.60 -9.82
C LEU A 8 -7.35 -17.27 -9.87
N LYS A 9 -8.61 -17.28 -9.44
CA LYS A 9 -9.39 -16.04 -9.26
C LYS A 9 -8.90 -15.37 -7.99
N LEU A 10 -8.25 -14.22 -8.15
CA LEU A 10 -7.92 -13.34 -7.04
C LEU A 10 -9.22 -12.84 -6.39
N GLN A 11 -9.57 -13.41 -5.24
CA GLN A 11 -10.68 -12.90 -4.43
C GLN A 11 -10.19 -11.73 -3.58
N LEU A 12 -10.47 -10.52 -4.08
CA LEU A 12 -10.22 -9.30 -3.34
C LEU A 12 -11.31 -9.16 -2.27
N TYR A 13 -10.91 -9.15 -0.99
CA TYR A 13 -11.77 -8.80 0.13
C TYR A 13 -11.49 -7.35 0.52
N PRO A 14 -12.35 -6.39 0.15
CA PRO A 14 -12.20 -5.01 0.60
C PRO A 14 -12.25 -4.99 2.13
N ARG A 15 -11.29 -4.31 2.75
CA ARG A 15 -11.33 -4.06 4.20
C ARG A 15 -12.14 -2.80 4.46
N SER A 16 -12.91 -2.79 5.55
CA SER A 16 -13.49 -1.54 6.06
C SER A 16 -12.35 -0.58 6.39
N THR A 17 -12.41 0.64 5.85
CA THR A 17 -11.39 1.68 6.05
C THR A 17 -12.03 2.98 6.47
N GLU A 18 -11.31 3.74 7.28
CA GLU A 18 -11.66 5.12 7.64
C GLU A 18 -10.53 6.05 7.16
N ALA A 19 -10.90 7.26 6.73
CA ALA A 19 -9.94 8.26 6.32
C ALA A 19 -9.30 8.92 7.55
N VAL A 20 -7.97 8.98 7.57
CA VAL A 20 -7.21 9.67 8.63
C VAL A 20 -6.48 10.85 7.99
N SER A 21 -6.77 12.06 8.47
CA SER A 21 -6.05 13.28 8.10
C SER A 21 -5.09 13.67 9.21
N THR A 22 -3.86 14.02 8.87
CA THR A 22 -2.85 14.45 9.84
C THR A 22 -1.89 15.43 9.18
N GLU A 23 -1.46 16.44 9.93
CA GLU A 23 -0.43 17.36 9.49
C GLU A 23 0.94 16.68 9.60
N VAL A 24 1.78 16.87 8.58
CA VAL A 24 3.17 16.39 8.56
C VAL A 24 4.08 17.52 8.09
N PRO A 25 5.35 17.56 8.52
CA PRO A 25 6.32 18.50 7.96
C PRO A 25 6.40 18.38 6.45
N ILE A 26 6.56 19.50 5.75
CA ILE A 26 6.60 19.55 4.28
C ILE A 26 7.74 18.67 3.75
N GLU A 27 8.88 18.68 4.44
CA GLU A 27 10.07 17.89 4.12
C GLU A 27 9.80 16.38 4.26
N THR A 28 8.90 16.01 5.17
CA THR A 28 8.47 14.62 5.35
C THR A 28 7.63 14.17 4.16
N LEU A 29 6.71 15.02 3.68
CA LEU A 29 5.92 14.72 2.48
C LEU A 29 6.81 14.60 1.23
N GLU A 30 7.80 15.47 1.07
CA GLU A 30 8.75 15.38 -0.04
C GLU A 30 9.60 14.10 0.03
N SER A 31 10.03 13.72 1.23
CA SER A 31 10.73 12.45 1.46
C SER A 31 9.85 11.24 1.09
N LEU A 32 8.57 11.26 1.47
CA LEU A 32 7.60 10.22 1.10
C LEU A 32 7.44 10.11 -0.42
N LYS A 33 7.29 11.24 -1.14
CA LYS A 33 7.20 11.26 -2.61
C LYS A 33 8.43 10.66 -3.26
N LYS A 34 9.64 11.02 -2.80
CA LYS A 34 10.90 10.49 -3.32
C LYS A 34 10.99 8.97 -3.15
N VAL A 35 10.68 8.47 -1.96
CA VAL A 35 10.73 7.03 -1.68
C VAL A 35 9.67 6.27 -2.48
N ALA A 36 8.45 6.81 -2.56
CA ALA A 36 7.37 6.21 -3.34
C ALA A 36 7.75 6.11 -4.83
N GLY A 37 8.32 7.17 -5.40
CA GLY A 37 8.84 7.17 -6.77
C GLY A 37 9.95 6.15 -6.99
N SER A 38 10.91 6.03 -6.06
CA SER A 38 11.99 5.03 -6.16
C SER A 38 11.53 3.58 -6.09
N ARG A 39 10.32 3.33 -5.59
CA ARG A 39 9.71 2.00 -5.40
C ARG A 39 8.54 1.76 -6.36
N GLU A 40 8.34 2.64 -7.33
CA GLU A 40 7.27 2.56 -8.32
C GLU A 40 5.87 2.37 -7.70
N MET A 41 5.59 3.11 -6.61
CA MET A 41 4.30 3.02 -5.90
C MET A 41 3.76 4.41 -5.55
N SER A 42 2.47 4.49 -5.22
CA SER A 42 1.87 5.73 -4.74
C SER A 42 2.33 6.07 -3.32
N VAL A 43 2.28 7.35 -2.96
CA VAL A 43 2.53 7.82 -1.59
C VAL A 43 1.59 7.14 -0.59
N GLU A 44 0.32 6.97 -0.95
CA GLU A 44 -0.69 6.26 -0.14
C GLU A 44 -0.30 4.79 0.11
N ALA A 45 0.16 4.07 -0.93
CA ALA A 45 0.62 2.68 -0.79
C ALA A 45 1.84 2.59 0.13
N LEU A 46 2.79 3.53 0.00
CA LEU A 46 3.95 3.60 0.87
C LEU A 46 3.55 3.87 2.33
N MET A 47 2.64 4.80 2.58
CA MET A 47 2.13 5.11 3.92
C MET A 47 1.47 3.88 4.55
N ARG A 48 0.58 3.18 3.83
CA ARG A 48 -0.04 1.93 4.29
C ARG A 48 0.99 0.86 4.62
N LEU A 49 2.03 0.73 3.80
CA LEU A 49 3.12 -0.22 4.03
C LEU A 49 3.87 0.11 5.33
N TYR A 50 4.22 1.39 5.55
CA TYR A 50 4.97 1.82 6.74
C TYR A 50 4.15 1.72 8.01
N ILE A 51 2.88 2.14 8.00
CA ILE A 51 1.94 1.95 9.11
C ILE A 51 1.84 0.46 9.44
N GLY A 52 1.62 -0.39 8.44
CA GLY A 52 1.55 -1.83 8.63
C GLY A 52 2.86 -2.45 9.14
N ARG A 53 4.03 -1.91 8.77
CA ARG A 53 5.33 -2.36 9.31
C ARG A 53 5.48 -2.00 10.79
N GLY A 54 5.09 -0.79 11.19
CA GLY A 54 5.19 -0.34 12.58
C GLY A 54 4.20 -1.02 13.53
N LEU A 55 3.04 -1.45 13.02
CA LEU A 55 1.97 -2.07 13.81
C LEU A 55 1.95 -3.60 13.76
N ARG A 56 2.88 -4.24 13.04
CA ARG A 56 3.06 -5.70 13.11
C ARG A 56 3.83 -6.04 14.37
N HIS A 57 3.10 -6.29 15.45
CA HIS A 57 3.59 -6.95 16.67
C HIS A 57 3.22 -8.43 16.62
#